data_AF-A0A2W4L158-F1
#
_entry.id   AF-A0A2W4L158-F1
#
_cell.length_a   1.000
_cell.length_b   1.000
_cell.length_c   1.000
_cell.angle_alpha   90.00
_cell.angle_beta   90.00
_cell.angle_gamma   90.00
#
_symmetry.space_group_name_H-M   'P 1'
#
loop_
_entity.id
_entity.type
_entity.pdbx_description
1 polymer ?
#
loop_
_entity_poly.entity_id
_entity_poly.type
_entity_poly.pdbx_seq_one_letter_code
_entity_poly.pdbx_strand_id
1 'polypeptide(L)'
;MRDLYAQGDLLIERVDDLPPSGNVLQPGPDGSFVLAEGELTGHHHSIYGQVTMFRDDSLARDIPGGLYIGHISVDGPAARVQHQEHAPISLPKGTYRVRRQRELEPKDARVVAD
;
A
#
# COMPACT_ATOMS: atom_id res chain seq x y z
N MET A 1 -13.46 -9.59 9.00
CA MET A 1 -12.01 -9.32 9.03
C MET A 1 -11.70 -8.46 7.83
N ARG A 2 -10.88 -7.40 7.99
CA ARG A 2 -10.37 -6.64 6.85
C ARG A 2 -9.25 -7.43 6.20
N ASP A 3 -9.22 -7.48 4.87
CA ASP A 3 -8.16 -8.17 4.15
C ASP A 3 -6.84 -7.40 4.31
N LEU A 4 -5.78 -8.16 4.57
CA LEU A 4 -4.43 -7.63 4.81
C LEU A 4 -3.46 -8.36 3.88
N TYR A 5 -2.72 -7.58 3.12
CA TYR A 5 -1.72 -8.06 2.18
C TYR A 5 -0.36 -7.47 2.54
N ALA A 6 0.70 -8.27 2.44
CA ALA A 6 2.06 -7.86 2.73
C ALA A 6 2.99 -8.28 1.60
N GLN A 7 3.91 -7.40 1.23
CA GLN A 7 4.94 -7.69 0.24
C GLN A 7 6.19 -6.89 0.58
N GLY A 8 7.28 -7.55 0.98
CA GLY A 8 8.50 -6.84 1.37
C GLY A 8 8.23 -5.81 2.46
N ASP A 9 8.53 -4.55 2.17
CA ASP A 9 8.32 -3.42 3.08
C ASP A 9 6.91 -2.81 2.99
N LEU A 10 5.99 -3.37 2.21
CA LEU A 10 4.60 -2.91 2.10
C LEU A 10 3.62 -3.68 2.98
N LEU A 11 2.69 -2.92 3.57
CA LEU A 11 1.43 -3.43 4.09
C LEU A 11 0.25 -2.70 3.43
N ILE A 12 -0.70 -3.49 2.94
CA ILE A 12 -1.90 -3.03 2.24
C ILE A 12 -3.11 -3.56 3.00
N GLU A 13 -3.93 -2.65 3.51
CA GLU A 13 -5.12 -2.96 4.31
C GLU A 13 -6.37 -2.58 3.51
N ARG A 14 -7.34 -3.49 3.37
CA ARG A 14 -8.66 -3.14 2.82
C ARG A 14 -9.41 -2.27 3.82
N VAL A 15 -9.89 -1.13 3.36
CA VAL A 15 -10.68 -0.19 4.16
C VAL A 15 -12.10 -0.08 3.57
N ASP A 16 -12.97 0.69 4.23
CA ASP A 16 -14.27 1.01 3.67
C ASP A 16 -14.09 1.83 2.39
N ASP A 17 -14.91 1.58 1.36
CA ASP A 17 -14.75 2.26 0.08
C ASP A 17 -14.99 3.77 0.25
N LEU A 18 -14.09 4.58 -0.27
CA LEU A 18 -14.15 6.03 -0.17
C LEU A 18 -13.70 6.72 -1.46
N PRO A 19 -14.29 7.88 -1.81
CA PRO A 19 -13.90 8.60 -3.02
C PRO A 19 -12.46 9.14 -2.88
N PRO A 20 -11.67 9.14 -3.96
CA PRO A 20 -10.36 9.78 -3.94
C PRO A 20 -10.41 11.23 -3.46
N SER A 21 -9.50 11.60 -2.56
CA SER A 21 -9.43 12.93 -1.93
C SER A 21 -7.98 13.40 -1.76
N GLY A 22 -7.80 14.65 -1.31
CA GLY A 22 -6.48 15.22 -1.10
C GLY A 22 -5.68 15.33 -2.40
N ASN A 23 -4.46 14.79 -2.41
CA ASN A 23 -3.59 14.79 -3.59
C ASN A 23 -3.80 13.51 -4.41
N VAL A 24 -4.48 13.62 -5.55
CA VAL A 24 -4.61 12.52 -6.52
C VAL A 24 -3.36 12.44 -7.38
N LEU A 25 -2.69 11.29 -7.35
CA LEU A 25 -1.42 11.08 -8.02
C LEU A 25 -1.63 10.72 -9.49
N GLN A 26 -0.62 11.01 -10.31
CA GLN A 26 -0.58 10.61 -11.71
C GLN A 26 0.23 9.32 -11.87
N PRO A 27 -0.20 8.40 -12.74
CA PRO A 27 0.58 7.20 -13.02
C PRO A 27 1.85 7.54 -13.80
N GLY A 28 2.79 6.60 -13.80
CA GLY A 28 3.97 6.64 -14.66
C GLY A 28 3.63 6.40 -16.14
N PRO A 29 4.63 6.50 -17.04
CA PRO A 29 4.43 6.34 -18.49
C PRO A 29 3.85 5.00 -18.92
N ASP A 30 4.05 3.94 -18.14
CA ASP A 30 3.51 2.60 -18.36
C ASP A 30 2.12 2.39 -17.71
N GLY A 31 1.54 3.44 -17.13
CA GLY A 31 0.25 3.40 -16.43
C GLY A 31 0.32 2.83 -15.01
N SER A 32 1.51 2.55 -14.48
CA SER A 32 1.70 2.04 -13.12
C SER A 32 1.79 3.16 -12.08
N PHE A 33 1.58 2.81 -10.82
CA PHE A 33 1.96 3.66 -9.69
C PHE A 33 3.04 2.96 -8.87
N VAL A 34 4.14 3.67 -8.61
CA VAL A 34 5.17 3.22 -7.66
C VAL A 34 4.68 3.51 -6.24
N LEU A 35 4.50 2.46 -5.45
CA LEU A 35 4.05 2.52 -4.06
C LEU A 35 5.21 2.76 -3.09
N ALA A 36 6.35 2.11 -3.35
CA ALA A 36 7.57 2.29 -2.60
C ALA A 36 8.78 1.89 -3.45
N GLU A 37 9.87 2.64 -3.34
CA GLU A 37 11.19 2.19 -3.79
C GLU A 37 11.79 1.26 -2.72
N GLY A 38 12.28 0.10 -3.16
CA GLY A 38 12.95 -0.89 -2.31
C GLY A 38 14.32 -0.41 -1.86
N GLU A 39 14.73 -0.80 -0.66
CA GLU A 39 15.75 -0.07 0.12
C GLU A 39 17.18 -0.08 -0.44
N LEU A 40 17.55 -1.01 -1.34
CA LEU A 40 18.96 -1.19 -1.72
C LEU A 40 19.26 -1.47 -3.19
N THR A 41 18.32 -2.00 -3.98
CA THR A 41 18.63 -2.61 -5.29
C THR A 41 18.07 -1.83 -6.48
N GLY A 42 17.29 -0.76 -6.24
CA GLY A 42 16.50 -0.09 -7.29
C GLY A 42 15.24 -0.86 -7.70
N HIS A 43 14.91 -1.94 -6.98
CA HIS A 43 13.60 -2.59 -7.06
C HIS A 43 12.51 -1.68 -6.53
N HIS A 44 11.27 -1.93 -6.91
CA HIS A 44 10.16 -1.10 -6.49
C HIS A 44 8.86 -1.89 -6.49
N HIS A 45 7.97 -1.52 -5.59
CA HIS A 45 6.61 -2.03 -5.57
C HIS A 45 5.76 -1.17 -6.49
N SER A 46 5.29 -1.75 -7.59
CA SER A 46 4.40 -1.08 -8.53
C SER A 46 3.04 -1.74 -8.58
N ILE A 47 1.98 -0.92 -8.65
CA ILE A 47 0.62 -1.39 -8.89
C ILE A 47 0.16 -1.06 -10.31
N TYR A 48 -0.51 -2.05 -10.92
CA TYR A 48 -1.06 -2.01 -12.26
C TYR A 48 -2.55 -2.31 -12.25
N GLY A 49 -3.31 -1.68 -13.16
CA GLY A 49 -4.74 -1.92 -13.36
C GLY A 49 -5.55 -0.64 -13.47
N GLN A 50 -6.87 -0.76 -13.41
CA GLN A 50 -7.77 0.39 -13.31
C GLN A 50 -7.79 0.86 -11.86
N VAL A 51 -6.83 1.72 -11.52
CA VAL A 51 -6.63 2.21 -10.16
C VAL A 51 -6.48 3.73 -10.11
N THR A 52 -6.97 4.32 -9.03
CA THR A 52 -6.70 5.72 -8.65
C THR A 52 -5.89 5.72 -7.37
N MET A 53 -4.68 6.29 -7.40
CA MET A 53 -3.88 6.50 -6.19
C MET A 53 -4.05 7.92 -5.69
N PHE A 54 -4.26 8.10 -4.39
CA PHE A 54 -4.39 9.41 -3.77
C PHE A 54 -3.80 9.42 -2.37
N ARG A 55 -3.37 10.60 -1.91
CA ARG A 55 -2.87 10.80 -0.56
C ARG A 55 -3.65 11.90 0.14
N ASP A 56 -4.28 11.50 1.23
CA ASP A 56 -4.95 12.38 2.18
C ASP A 56 -4.50 11.98 3.59
N ASP A 57 -3.66 12.80 4.22
CA ASP A 57 -3.13 12.52 5.56
C ASP A 57 -4.23 12.60 6.65
N SER A 58 -5.36 13.26 6.36
CA SER A 58 -6.48 13.33 7.30
C SER A 58 -7.18 11.98 7.51
N LEU A 59 -7.04 11.07 6.53
CA LEU A 59 -7.58 9.70 6.56
C LEU A 59 -6.62 8.68 7.21
N ALA A 60 -5.41 9.11 7.57
CA ALA A 60 -4.36 8.23 8.10
C ALA A 60 -3.72 8.79 9.39
N ARG A 61 -4.49 9.51 10.22
CA ARG A 61 -4.01 10.13 11.47
C ARG A 61 -3.48 9.12 12.49
N ASP A 62 -3.91 7.87 12.39
CA ASP A 62 -3.44 6.72 13.19
C ASP A 62 -2.09 6.16 12.71
N ILE A 63 -1.64 6.54 11.50
CA ILE A 63 -0.37 6.09 10.92
C ILE A 63 0.68 7.21 11.02
N PRO A 64 1.88 6.93 11.56
CA PRO A 64 2.98 7.88 11.53
C PRO A 64 3.30 8.35 10.10
N GLY A 65 3.40 9.65 9.88
CA GLY A 65 3.47 10.23 8.53
C GLY A 65 4.60 9.70 7.63
N GLY A 66 5.73 9.29 8.21
CA GLY A 66 6.85 8.68 7.49
C GLY A 66 6.60 7.24 6.99
N LEU A 67 5.52 6.59 7.45
CA LEU A 67 5.12 5.26 6.98
C LEU A 67 3.95 5.31 6.00
N TYR A 68 3.15 6.36 6.02
CA TYR A 68 1.96 6.45 5.19
C TYR A 68 2.34 6.77 3.73
N ILE A 69 1.91 5.90 2.82
CA ILE A 69 2.15 6.04 1.39
C ILE A 69 0.95 6.72 0.74
N GLY A 70 -0.25 6.20 0.96
CA GLY A 70 -1.49 6.70 0.38
C GLY A 70 -2.61 5.68 0.39
N HIS A 71 -3.63 5.94 -0.41
CA HIS A 71 -4.74 5.05 -0.70
C HIS A 71 -4.76 4.67 -2.18
N ILE A 72 -5.33 3.51 -2.44
CA ILE A 72 -5.58 2.99 -3.79
C ILE A 72 -7.08 2.67 -3.86
N SER A 73 -7.79 3.29 -4.81
CA SER A 73 -9.10 2.82 -5.25
C SER A 73 -8.89 1.89 -6.45
N VAL A 74 -9.34 0.64 -6.36
CA VAL A 74 -9.37 -0.29 -7.49
C VAL A 74 -10.78 -0.28 -8.06
N ASP A 75 -10.92 0.22 -9.29
CA ASP A 75 -12.23 0.39 -9.94
C ASP A 75 -12.59 -0.79 -10.86
N GLY A 76 -11.56 -1.47 -11.38
CA GLY A 76 -11.65 -2.70 -12.17
C GLY A 76 -11.86 -3.97 -11.33
N PRO A 77 -11.88 -5.17 -11.96
CA PRO A 77 -12.09 -6.43 -11.24
C PRO A 77 -10.98 -6.74 -10.24
N ALA A 78 -9.74 -6.43 -10.60
CA ALA A 78 -8.58 -6.49 -9.72
C ALA A 78 -7.45 -5.58 -10.22
N ALA A 79 -6.56 -5.22 -9.31
CA ALA A 79 -5.25 -4.64 -9.56
C ALA A 79 -4.14 -5.61 -9.15
N ARG A 80 -2.94 -5.42 -9.68
CA ARG A 80 -1.79 -6.30 -9.42
C ARG A 80 -0.62 -5.50 -8.88
N VAL A 81 -0.18 -5.83 -7.67
CA VAL A 81 1.07 -5.30 -7.09
C VAL A 81 2.20 -6.25 -7.47
N GLN A 82 3.26 -5.70 -8.04
CA GLN A 82 4.43 -6.43 -8.51
C GLN A 82 5.69 -5.88 -7.85
N HIS A 83 6.62 -6.78 -7.59
CA HIS A 83 7.97 -6.51 -7.13
C HIS A 83 8.89 -7.55 -7.75
N GLN A 84 10.13 -7.18 -8.03
CA GLN A 84 11.09 -8.02 -8.76
C GLN A 84 11.43 -9.31 -8.00
N GLU A 85 11.35 -9.29 -6.67
CA GLU A 85 11.76 -10.42 -5.80
C GLU A 85 10.59 -11.18 -5.18
N HIS A 86 9.36 -10.70 -5.35
CA HIS A 86 8.19 -11.25 -4.66
C HIS A 86 7.11 -11.69 -5.63
N ALA A 87 6.38 -12.73 -5.24
CA ALA A 87 5.19 -13.15 -5.97
C ALA A 87 4.19 -11.97 -6.04
N PRO A 88 3.57 -11.71 -7.19
CA PRO A 88 2.60 -10.64 -7.32
C PRO A 88 1.36 -10.85 -6.44
N ILE A 89 0.82 -9.74 -5.93
CA ILE A 89 -0.42 -9.72 -5.15
C ILE A 89 -1.56 -9.23 -6.03
N SER A 90 -2.70 -9.91 -5.99
CA SER A 90 -3.92 -9.44 -6.62
C SER A 90 -4.82 -8.77 -5.58
N LEU A 91 -5.15 -7.51 -5.82
CA LEU A 91 -6.10 -6.74 -5.01
C LEU A 91 -7.43 -6.69 -5.74
N PRO A 92 -8.51 -7.31 -5.23
CA PRO A 92 -9.85 -7.18 -5.80
C PRO A 92 -10.36 -5.73 -5.78
N LYS A 93 -11.49 -5.48 -6.44
CA LYS A 93 -12.18 -4.18 -6.38
C LYS A 93 -12.36 -3.67 -4.94
N GLY A 94 -12.11 -2.38 -4.73
CA GLY A 94 -12.31 -1.69 -3.45
C GLY A 94 -11.21 -0.68 -3.12
N THR A 95 -11.32 -0.06 -1.94
CA THR A 95 -10.30 0.87 -1.45
C THR A 95 -9.33 0.21 -0.46
N TYR A 96 -8.05 0.54 -0.63
CA TYR A 96 -6.97 0.06 0.21
C TYR A 96 -6.14 1.21 0.75
N ARG A 97 -5.70 1.08 1.99
CA ARG A 97 -4.71 1.96 2.62
C ARG A 97 -3.35 1.29 2.58
N VAL A 98 -2.35 2.01 2.10
CA VAL A 98 -0.99 1.50 1.89
C VAL A 98 -0.02 2.21 2.84
N ARG A 99 0.81 1.41 3.50
CA ARG A 99 1.87 1.91 4.38
C ARG A 99 3.12 1.04 4.31
N ARG A 100 4.25 1.63 4.70
CA ARG A 100 5.46 0.86 4.98
C ARG A 100 5.31 0.03 6.25
N GLN A 101 5.91 -1.15 6.24
CA GLN A 101 6.11 -2.00 7.41
C GLN A 101 7.24 -1.46 8.27
N ARG A 102 7.30 -1.94 9.51
CA ARG A 102 8.43 -1.74 10.41
C ARG A 102 8.96 -3.11 10.77
N GLU A 103 10.27 -3.23 10.81
CA GLU A 103 10.90 -4.36 11.46
C GLU A 103 10.77 -4.23 12.97
N LEU A 104 10.58 -5.37 13.63
CA LEU A 104 10.61 -5.47 15.08
C LEU A 104 11.79 -6.34 15.44
N GLU A 105 12.76 -5.77 16.15
CA GLU A 105 13.89 -6.54 16.64
C GLU A 105 13.44 -7.49 17.77
N PRO A 106 14.06 -8.66 17.93
CA PRO A 106 13.68 -9.62 18.98
C PRO A 106 13.68 -9.01 20.39
N LYS A 107 14.58 -8.06 20.66
CA LYS A 107 14.66 -7.34 21.95
C LYS A 107 13.44 -6.46 22.23
N ASP A 108 12.72 -6.05 21.18
CA ASP A 108 11.56 -5.16 21.26
C ASP A 108 10.24 -5.97 21.30
N ALA A 109 10.32 -7.28 21.03
CA ALA A 109 9.16 -8.16 21.00
C ALA A 109 8.73 -8.58 22.41
N ARG A 110 7.48 -8.26 22.76
CA ARG A 110 6.80 -8.81 23.93
C ARG A 110 5.39 -9.24 23.54
N VAL A 111 4.91 -10.33 24.14
CA VAL A 111 3.50 -10.68 24.05
C VAL A 111 2.70 -9.62 24.80
N VAL A 112 1.70 -9.03 24.13
CA VAL A 112 0.75 -8.14 24.79
C VAL A 112 -0.22 -9.02 25.58
N ALA A 113 -0.23 -8.85 26.90
CA ALA A 113 -1.31 -9.34 27.75
C ALA A 113 -2.30 -8.18 27.93
N ASP A 114 -3.60 -8.49 27.85
CA ASP A 114 -4.73 -7.57 28.08
C ASP A 114 -4.61 -6.85 29.44
#